data_AF-A0A534LRN9-F1
#
_entry.id   AF-A0A534LRN9-F1
#
_cell.length_a   1.000
_cell.length_b   1.000
_cell.length_c   1.000
_cell.angle_alpha   90.00
_cell.angle_beta   90.00
_cell.angle_gamma   90.00
#
_symmetry.space_group_name_H-M   'P 1'
#
loop_
_entity.id
_entity.type
_entity.pdbx_description
1 polymer ?
#
loop_
_entity_poly.entity_id
_entity_poly.type
_entity_poly.pdbx_seq_one_letter_code
_entity_poly.pdbx_strand_id
1 'polypeptide(L)'
;MLETPFLWVVATIALYGVAYWGYGKWIDRNVWRSDAKKATPAHMYMDGVEYFPVSRYVLWGYQFKSVAALGPILGPFIGVTFGWLPALIWIIGGNFFIGWLQDYGSMMLSVRKEGRSFGPITYEFTGARGRTNLLAFVLFYLVIISAAFIALIATFWNAFKGTTFVPTIGILLTGLLCGQLLYRVKMNVFAVTAIGLALVGLSLYLGPIFPVVLPFGLWNIAVWAGICVLILYLASVLPTPTFIQPTNYIAFYPAFAAIILILIGALATPFTIGASPPVGIQLDMGPFLTDPQGILGPIWPILFVAIACGAISGWHSLV
;
A
#
# COMPACT_ATOMS: atom_id res chain seq x y z
N MET A 1 29.64 7.42 7.42
CA MET A 1 28.59 6.46 7.85
C MET A 1 27.21 7.10 8.03
N LEU A 2 27.10 8.35 8.50
CA LEU A 2 25.80 9.05 8.56
C LEU A 2 25.26 9.46 7.19
N GLU A 3 26.15 9.62 6.21
CA GLU A 3 25.83 9.91 4.80
C GLU A 3 25.40 8.66 4.00
N THR A 4 25.47 7.47 4.61
CA THR A 4 25.10 6.22 3.96
C THR A 4 23.79 5.70 4.54
N PRO A 5 22.90 5.08 3.74
CA PRO A 5 21.60 4.61 4.21
C PRO A 5 21.71 3.48 5.25
N PHE A 6 22.86 2.81 5.34
CA PHE A 6 23.11 1.69 6.25
C PHE A 6 22.66 1.94 7.70
N LEU A 7 23.20 3.00 8.34
CA LEU A 7 22.92 3.27 9.76
C LEU A 7 21.43 3.55 9.99
N TRP A 8 20.80 4.29 9.07
CA TRP A 8 19.39 4.65 9.15
C TRP A 8 18.48 3.43 8.98
N VAL A 9 18.80 2.53 8.06
CA VAL A 9 18.07 1.27 7.89
C VAL A 9 18.21 0.39 9.12
N VAL A 10 19.43 0.21 9.64
CA VAL A 10 19.66 -0.60 10.85
C VAL A 10 18.94 -0.01 12.06
N ALA A 11 19.03 1.31 12.28
CA ALA A 11 18.33 1.99 13.36
C ALA A 11 16.80 1.84 13.23
N THR A 12 16.26 1.96 12.02
CA THR A 12 14.83 1.81 11.76
C THR A 12 14.35 0.37 12.01
N ILE A 13 15.12 -0.64 11.58
CA ILE A 13 14.81 -2.05 11.85
C ILE A 13 14.83 -2.32 13.35
N ALA A 14 15.84 -1.83 14.07
CA ALA A 14 15.93 -1.99 15.52
C ALA A 14 14.73 -1.34 16.22
N LEU A 15 14.36 -0.12 15.82
CA LEU A 15 13.23 0.59 16.39
C LEU A 15 11.90 -0.14 16.14
N TYR A 16 11.67 -0.66 14.92
CA TYR A 16 10.49 -1.47 14.64
C TYR A 16 10.49 -2.81 15.38
N GLY A 17 11.65 -3.39 15.68
CA GLY A 17 11.78 -4.54 16.56
C GLY A 17 11.29 -4.24 17.98
N VAL A 18 11.70 -3.10 18.54
CA VAL A 18 11.21 -2.60 19.84
C VAL A 18 9.73 -2.29 19.78
N ALA A 19 9.27 -1.67 18.69
CA ALA A 19 7.85 -1.37 18.46
C ALA A 19 7.01 -2.65 18.51
N TYR A 20 7.42 -3.70 17.78
CA TYR A 20 6.65 -4.93 17.65
C TYR A 20 6.66 -5.76 18.95
N TRP A 21 7.83 -6.03 19.53
CA TRP A 21 7.94 -6.87 20.73
C TRP A 21 7.60 -6.16 22.04
N GLY A 22 7.78 -4.85 22.09
CA GLY A 22 7.42 -4.02 23.23
C GLY A 22 6.01 -3.47 23.11
N TYR A 23 5.86 -2.37 22.37
CA TYR A 23 4.64 -1.57 22.33
C TYR A 23 3.45 -2.33 21.70
N GLY A 24 3.65 -2.95 20.54
CA GLY A 24 2.65 -3.73 19.80
C GLY A 24 2.11 -4.89 20.62
N LYS A 25 3.00 -5.71 21.18
CA LYS A 25 2.64 -6.83 22.05
C LYS A 25 1.95 -6.37 23.35
N TRP A 26 2.35 -5.22 23.90
CA TRP A 26 1.71 -4.64 25.07
C TRP A 26 0.28 -4.19 24.76
N ILE A 27 0.06 -3.46 23.66
CA ILE A 27 -1.26 -3.04 23.20
C ILE A 27 -2.15 -4.24 22.93
N ASP A 28 -1.63 -5.24 22.20
CA ASP A 28 -2.37 -6.45 21.87
C ASP A 28 -2.80 -7.20 23.12
N ARG A 29 -1.93 -7.36 24.12
CA ARG A 29 -2.23 -8.13 25.34
C ARG A 29 -3.05 -7.37 26.37
N ASN A 30 -2.81 -6.07 26.55
CA ASN A 30 -3.42 -5.32 27.65
C ASN A 30 -4.68 -4.56 27.23
N VAL A 31 -4.66 -3.95 26.04
CA VAL A 31 -5.77 -3.14 25.52
C VAL A 31 -6.74 -4.01 24.74
N TRP A 32 -6.27 -4.64 23.67
CA TRP A 32 -7.15 -5.43 22.81
C TRP A 32 -7.43 -6.81 23.37
N ARG A 33 -6.49 -7.47 24.05
CA ARG A 33 -6.63 -8.85 24.57
C ARG A 33 -7.11 -9.79 23.46
N SER A 34 -6.36 -9.88 22.37
CA SER A 34 -6.69 -10.82 21.29
C SER A 34 -6.61 -12.26 21.79
N ASP A 35 -7.52 -13.11 21.28
CA ASP A 35 -7.59 -14.53 21.63
C ASP A 35 -7.55 -15.37 20.36
N ALA A 36 -6.47 -16.14 20.19
CA ALA A 36 -6.27 -17.00 19.04
C ALA A 36 -7.25 -18.19 18.98
N LYS A 37 -7.95 -18.50 20.09
CA LYS A 37 -8.94 -19.60 20.14
C LYS A 37 -10.34 -19.15 19.74
N LYS A 38 -10.60 -17.84 19.65
CA LYS A 38 -11.92 -17.31 19.31
C LYS A 38 -12.14 -17.38 17.80
N ALA A 39 -13.26 -17.98 17.39
CA ALA A 39 -13.65 -18.03 15.99
C ALA A 39 -13.89 -16.61 15.44
N THR A 40 -13.33 -16.33 14.27
CA THR A 40 -13.53 -15.06 13.56
C THR A 40 -14.85 -15.08 12.76
N PRO A 41 -15.42 -13.91 12.41
CA PRO A 41 -16.61 -13.82 11.58
C PRO A 41 -16.50 -14.61 10.26
N ALA A 42 -15.30 -14.66 9.68
CA ALA A 42 -14.99 -15.43 8.48
C ALA A 42 -15.27 -16.94 8.62
N HIS A 43 -15.19 -17.50 9.84
CA HIS A 43 -15.53 -18.90 10.12
C HIS A 43 -16.96 -19.07 10.63
N MET A 44 -17.50 -18.06 11.33
CA MET A 44 -18.84 -18.12 11.94
C MET A 44 -19.97 -17.91 10.93
N TYR A 45 -19.77 -17.00 9.97
CA TYR A 45 -20.79 -16.58 8.99
C TYR A 45 -20.43 -17.02 7.57
N MET A 46 -19.66 -18.10 7.43
CA MET A 46 -19.09 -18.55 6.14
C MET A 46 -20.18 -18.68 5.06
N ASP A 47 -20.22 -17.73 4.13
CA ASP A 47 -21.18 -17.64 3.04
C ASP A 47 -20.53 -17.88 1.66
N GLY A 48 -19.19 -17.93 1.61
CA GLY A 48 -18.42 -18.13 0.39
C GLY A 48 -18.34 -16.90 -0.52
N VAL A 49 -18.89 -15.76 -0.09
CA VAL A 49 -18.92 -14.50 -0.85
C VAL A 49 -18.26 -13.38 -0.04
N GLU A 50 -18.80 -13.04 1.13
CA GLU A 50 -18.34 -11.94 1.99
C GLU A 50 -17.54 -12.48 3.19
N TYR A 51 -17.95 -13.62 3.74
CA TYR A 51 -17.27 -14.33 4.80
C TYR A 51 -16.73 -15.66 4.28
N PHE A 52 -15.41 -15.76 4.17
CA PHE A 52 -14.75 -17.01 3.87
C PHE A 52 -13.35 -17.05 4.50
N PRO A 53 -12.93 -18.21 5.03
CA PRO A 53 -11.62 -18.35 5.63
C PRO A 53 -10.52 -18.31 4.56
N VAL A 54 -9.47 -17.53 4.81
CA VAL A 54 -8.30 -17.40 3.94
C VAL A 54 -7.06 -17.76 4.75
N SER A 55 -6.09 -18.42 4.10
CA SER A 55 -4.82 -18.72 4.76
C SER A 55 -4.09 -17.44 5.20
N ARG A 56 -3.41 -17.48 6.34
CA ARG A 56 -2.65 -16.34 6.88
C ARG A 56 -1.62 -15.77 5.91
N TYR A 57 -1.05 -16.61 5.04
CA TYR A 57 -0.03 -16.19 4.07
C TYR A 57 -0.64 -15.39 2.92
N VAL A 58 -1.79 -15.85 2.41
CA VAL A 58 -2.53 -15.12 1.37
C VAL A 58 -3.08 -13.81 1.95
N LEU A 59 -3.64 -13.85 3.16
CA LEU A 59 -4.16 -12.67 3.84
C LEU A 59 -3.06 -11.63 4.09
N TRP A 60 -1.86 -12.07 4.51
CA TRP A 60 -0.75 -11.16 4.73
C TRP A 60 -0.29 -10.46 3.45
N GLY A 61 -0.15 -11.20 2.33
CA GLY A 61 0.19 -10.59 1.04
C GLY A 61 -0.88 -9.63 0.53
N TYR A 62 -2.15 -9.99 0.69
CA TYR A 62 -3.29 -9.14 0.36
C TYR A 62 -3.26 -7.83 1.15
N GLN A 63 -3.19 -7.90 2.48
CA GLN A 63 -3.19 -6.73 3.35
C GLN A 63 -1.94 -5.86 3.13
N PHE A 64 -0.77 -6.48 2.95
CA PHE A 64 0.45 -5.75 2.60
C PHE A 64 0.26 -4.94 1.33
N LYS A 65 -0.30 -5.53 0.27
CA LYS A 65 -0.48 -4.84 -1.01
C LYS A 65 -1.57 -3.77 -0.96
N SER A 66 -2.60 -3.95 -0.12
CA SER A 66 -3.64 -2.95 0.16
C SER A 66 -3.07 -1.71 0.84
N VAL A 67 -2.10 -1.87 1.76
CA VAL A 67 -1.40 -0.74 2.41
C VAL A 67 -0.31 -0.16 1.50
N ALA A 68 0.50 -1.01 0.88
CA ALA A 68 1.62 -0.65 0.01
C ALA A 68 1.12 -0.25 -1.40
N ALA A 69 0.45 0.89 -1.45
CA ALA A 69 0.05 1.58 -2.68
C ALA A 69 1.14 2.58 -3.12
N LEU A 70 0.84 3.42 -4.12
CA LEU A 70 1.73 4.50 -4.55
C LEU A 70 1.88 5.61 -3.50
N GLY A 71 0.90 5.76 -2.59
CA GLY A 71 0.90 6.78 -1.54
C GLY A 71 2.12 6.71 -0.61
N PRO A 72 2.43 5.56 0.00
CA PRO A 72 3.64 5.37 0.82
C PRO A 72 4.97 5.61 0.09
N ILE A 73 5.00 5.64 -1.25
CA ILE A 73 6.22 5.89 -2.03
C ILE A 73 6.34 7.38 -2.36
N LEU A 74 5.26 7.97 -2.84
CA LEU A 74 5.25 9.37 -3.28
C LEU A 74 5.18 10.36 -2.14
N GLY A 75 4.50 10.03 -1.06
CA GLY A 75 4.45 10.87 0.13
C GLY A 75 5.85 11.22 0.62
N PRO A 76 6.73 10.23 0.87
CA PRO A 76 8.13 10.48 1.18
C PRO A 76 8.88 11.26 0.10
N PHE A 77 8.64 10.99 -1.19
CA PHE A 77 9.29 11.74 -2.28
C PHE A 77 8.95 13.23 -2.22
N ILE A 78 7.68 13.57 -1.99
CA ILE A 78 7.23 14.95 -1.76
C ILE A 78 7.81 15.48 -0.44
N GLY A 79 7.82 14.68 0.62
CA GLY A 79 8.31 15.07 1.94
C GLY A 79 9.80 15.39 1.98
N VAL A 80 10.61 14.75 1.14
CA VAL A 80 12.06 15.01 1.01
C VAL A 80 12.35 16.46 0.59
N THR A 81 11.39 17.17 -0.02
CA THR A 81 11.53 18.62 -0.31
C THR A 81 11.74 19.47 0.94
N PHE A 82 11.25 19.03 2.10
CA PHE A 82 11.46 19.66 3.41
C PHE A 82 12.76 19.21 4.10
N GLY A 83 13.50 18.30 3.47
CA GLY A 83 14.61 17.57 4.07
C GLY A 83 14.26 16.09 4.26
N TRP A 84 15.24 15.22 4.01
CA TRP A 84 15.09 13.78 4.17
C TRP A 84 14.89 13.35 5.64
N LEU A 85 15.52 14.06 6.59
CA LEU A 85 15.50 13.69 8.01
C LEU A 85 14.12 13.96 8.65
N PRO A 86 13.48 15.14 8.46
CA PRO A 86 12.09 15.35 8.88
C PRO A 86 11.12 14.33 8.30
N ALA A 87 11.24 14.03 7.00
CA ALA A 87 10.42 13.02 6.34
C ALA A 87 10.60 11.64 6.98
N LEU A 88 11.84 11.22 7.23
CA LEU A 88 12.15 9.95 7.87
C LEU A 88 11.62 9.87 9.32
N ILE A 89 11.85 10.92 10.12
CA ILE A 89 11.35 11.00 11.51
C ILE A 89 9.83 10.89 11.52
N TRP A 90 9.15 11.60 10.62
CA TRP A 90 7.69 11.55 10.56
C TRP A 90 7.14 10.20 10.09
N ILE A 91 7.73 9.59 9.07
CA ILE A 91 7.35 8.23 8.62
C ILE A 91 7.46 7.24 9.79
N ILE A 92 8.59 7.26 10.47
CA ILE A 92 8.88 6.32 11.56
C ILE A 92 7.98 6.63 12.76
N GLY A 93 7.96 7.87 13.23
CA GLY A 93 7.21 8.28 14.41
C GLY A 93 5.70 8.18 14.21
N GLY A 94 5.18 8.67 13.10
CA GLY A 94 3.77 8.59 12.77
C GLY A 94 3.31 7.14 12.68
N ASN A 95 4.06 6.28 11.97
CA ASN A 95 3.71 4.86 11.92
C ASN A 95 3.78 4.22 13.30
N PHE A 96 4.85 4.47 14.07
CA PHE A 96 5.07 3.89 15.41
C PHE A 96 3.95 4.22 16.39
N PHE A 97 3.44 5.46 16.41
CA PHE A 97 2.43 5.89 17.38
C PHE A 97 0.99 5.82 16.88
N ILE A 98 0.76 5.98 15.58
CA ILE A 98 -0.58 6.20 15.03
C ILE A 98 -0.94 5.11 14.01
N GLY A 99 -0.17 4.98 12.93
CA GLY A 99 -0.55 4.18 11.75
C GLY A 99 -0.94 2.73 12.07
N TRP A 100 0.01 1.93 12.56
CA TRP A 100 -0.27 0.50 12.83
C TRP A 100 -1.33 0.32 13.94
N LEU A 101 -1.39 1.23 14.92
CA LEU A 101 -2.35 1.16 16.02
C LEU A 101 -3.77 1.40 15.51
N GLN A 102 -3.95 2.37 14.62
CA GLN A 102 -5.23 2.69 14.01
C GLN A 102 -5.71 1.55 13.11
N ASP A 103 -4.84 0.97 12.27
CA ASP A 103 -5.20 -0.16 11.41
C ASP A 103 -5.52 -1.41 12.24
N TYR A 104 -4.66 -1.76 13.20
CA TYR A 104 -4.92 -2.89 14.08
C TYR A 104 -6.21 -2.71 14.89
N GLY A 105 -6.44 -1.51 15.42
CA GLY A 105 -7.64 -1.21 16.19
C GLY A 105 -8.91 -1.23 15.35
N SER A 106 -8.85 -0.72 14.11
CA SER A 106 -9.99 -0.72 13.20
C SER A 106 -10.37 -2.14 12.78
N MET A 107 -9.37 -2.99 12.47
CA MET A 107 -9.55 -4.42 12.22
C MET A 107 -10.18 -5.13 13.42
N MET A 108 -9.63 -4.94 14.62
CA MET A 108 -10.10 -5.64 15.82
C MET A 108 -11.51 -5.23 16.20
N LEU A 109 -11.88 -3.97 15.98
CA LEU A 109 -13.24 -3.48 16.18
C LEU A 109 -14.21 -4.15 15.20
N SER A 110 -13.87 -4.24 13.91
CA SER A 110 -14.68 -4.93 12.90
C SER A 110 -14.86 -6.42 13.24
N VAL A 111 -13.77 -7.13 13.55
CA VAL A 111 -13.82 -8.57 13.92
C VAL A 111 -14.72 -8.81 15.14
N ARG A 112 -14.75 -7.90 16.10
CA ARG A 112 -15.64 -7.97 17.28
C ARG A 112 -17.09 -7.62 16.98
N LYS A 113 -17.33 -6.85 15.93
CA LYS A 113 -18.66 -6.46 15.44
C LYS A 113 -19.04 -7.29 14.22
N GLU A 114 -18.74 -8.59 14.26
CA GLU A 114 -19.17 -9.58 13.26
C GLU A 114 -18.64 -9.32 11.85
N GLY A 115 -17.57 -8.54 11.68
CA GLY A 115 -17.02 -8.15 10.37
C GLY A 115 -17.74 -6.97 9.72
N ARG A 116 -18.60 -6.26 10.45
CA ARG A 116 -19.34 -5.10 9.91
C ARG A 116 -18.40 -3.95 9.56
N SER A 117 -18.75 -3.22 8.50
CA SER A 117 -18.06 -1.98 8.13
C SER A 117 -18.28 -0.86 9.17
N PHE A 118 -17.51 0.23 9.06
CA PHE A 118 -17.59 1.34 10.00
C PHE A 118 -18.90 2.12 9.97
N GLY A 119 -19.68 2.04 8.88
CA GLY A 119 -20.99 2.70 8.80
C GLY A 119 -21.96 2.21 9.89
N PRO A 120 -22.29 0.91 9.92
CA PRO A 120 -23.10 0.30 10.98
C PRO A 120 -22.52 0.48 12.39
N ILE A 121 -21.20 0.32 12.55
CA ILE A 121 -20.55 0.47 13.87
C ILE A 121 -20.72 1.90 14.38
N THR A 122 -20.54 2.89 13.52
CA THR A 122 -20.68 4.31 13.89
C THR A 122 -22.12 4.65 14.28
N TYR A 123 -23.11 4.04 13.62
CA TYR A 123 -24.51 4.21 13.98
C TYR A 123 -24.80 3.74 15.41
N GLU A 124 -24.22 2.61 15.81
CA GLU A 124 -24.41 2.05 17.16
C GLU A 124 -23.90 3.00 18.25
N PHE A 125 -22.77 3.70 18.01
CA PHE A 125 -22.14 4.58 19.00
C PHE A 125 -22.59 6.04 18.94
N THR A 126 -22.91 6.57 17.76
CA THR A 126 -23.14 8.01 17.54
C THR A 126 -24.51 8.33 16.94
N GLY A 127 -25.34 7.30 16.70
CA GLY A 127 -26.65 7.42 16.11
C GLY A 127 -26.64 7.75 14.62
N ALA A 128 -27.83 8.07 14.08
CA ALA A 128 -28.03 8.32 12.66
C ALA A 128 -27.18 9.47 12.12
N ARG A 129 -27.12 10.59 12.84
CA ARG A 129 -26.39 11.79 12.40
C ARG A 129 -24.89 11.54 12.29
N GLY A 130 -24.30 10.86 13.28
CA GLY A 130 -22.87 10.53 13.24
C GLY A 130 -22.52 9.57 12.11
N ARG A 131 -23.36 8.56 11.85
CA ARG A 131 -23.21 7.69 10.67
C ARG A 131 -23.28 8.49 9.37
N THR A 132 -24.26 9.37 9.19
CA THR A 132 -24.41 10.14 7.94
C THR A 132 -23.22 11.06 7.72
N ASN A 133 -22.75 11.76 8.75
CA ASN A 133 -21.58 12.63 8.66
C ASN A 133 -20.31 11.84 8.30
N LEU A 134 -20.10 10.67 8.93
CA LEU A 134 -18.98 9.79 8.59
C LEU A 134 -19.07 9.29 7.15
N LEU A 135 -20.24 8.80 6.72
CA LEU A 135 -20.42 8.30 5.36
C LEU A 135 -20.24 9.40 4.31
N ALA A 136 -20.72 10.61 4.57
CA ALA A 136 -20.48 11.76 3.70
C ALA A 136 -18.99 12.08 3.60
N PHE A 137 -18.28 12.13 4.73
CA PHE A 137 -16.84 12.33 4.76
C PHE A 137 -16.10 11.24 3.98
N VAL A 138 -16.40 9.96 4.23
CA VAL A 138 -15.79 8.81 3.54
C VAL A 138 -16.04 8.90 2.03
N LEU A 139 -17.24 9.27 1.61
CA LEU A 139 -17.58 9.42 0.19
C LEU A 139 -16.70 10.48 -0.48
N PHE A 140 -16.64 11.70 0.06
CA PHE A 140 -15.82 12.77 -0.50
C PHE A 140 -14.33 12.42 -0.48
N TYR A 141 -13.88 11.79 0.61
CA TYR A 141 -12.51 11.32 0.74
C TYR A 141 -12.14 10.29 -0.32
N LEU A 142 -12.99 9.28 -0.55
CA LEU A 142 -12.79 8.27 -1.58
C LEU A 142 -12.78 8.87 -2.99
N VAL A 143 -13.62 9.86 -3.28
CA VAL A 143 -13.61 10.57 -4.57
C VAL A 143 -12.29 11.30 -4.78
N ILE A 144 -11.82 12.06 -3.79
CA ILE A 144 -10.57 12.83 -3.89
C ILE A 144 -9.35 11.91 -4.03
N ILE A 145 -9.26 10.86 -3.20
CA ILE A 145 -8.14 9.91 -3.28
C ILE A 145 -8.15 9.14 -4.58
N SER A 146 -9.33 8.70 -5.04
CA SER A 146 -9.43 8.01 -6.34
C SER A 146 -8.96 8.92 -7.46
N ALA A 147 -9.39 10.18 -7.48
CA ALA A 147 -8.95 11.15 -8.49
C ALA A 147 -7.43 11.37 -8.45
N ALA A 148 -6.85 11.52 -7.25
CA ALA A 148 -5.40 11.69 -7.09
C ALA A 148 -4.61 10.47 -7.61
N PHE A 149 -5.04 9.25 -7.29
CA PHE A 149 -4.38 8.03 -7.78
C PHE A 149 -4.60 7.80 -9.28
N ILE A 150 -5.77 8.13 -9.83
CA ILE A 150 -6.00 8.05 -11.27
C ILE A 150 -5.07 8.99 -12.02
N ALA A 151 -5.01 10.26 -11.60
CA ALA A 151 -4.13 11.26 -12.22
C ALA A 151 -2.67 10.79 -12.16
N LEU A 152 -2.26 10.26 -11.01
CA LEU A 152 -0.92 9.74 -10.82
C LEU A 152 -0.61 8.54 -11.72
N ILE A 153 -1.45 7.50 -11.73
CA ILE A 153 -1.24 6.31 -12.57
C ILE A 153 -1.18 6.73 -14.05
N ALA A 154 -2.05 7.64 -14.48
CA ALA A 154 -2.04 8.18 -15.84
C ALA A 154 -0.73 8.92 -16.18
N THR A 155 -0.19 9.72 -15.24
CA THR A 155 1.12 10.37 -15.44
C THR A 155 2.25 9.35 -15.53
N PHE A 156 2.22 8.27 -14.73
CA PHE A 156 3.23 7.22 -14.76
C PHE A 156 3.18 6.42 -16.07
N TRP A 157 1.99 6.04 -16.54
CA TRP A 157 1.84 5.36 -17.83
C TRP A 157 2.31 6.23 -19.00
N ASN A 158 2.12 7.55 -18.92
CA ASN A 158 2.58 8.48 -19.95
C ASN A 158 4.11 8.73 -19.90
N ALA A 159 4.68 8.84 -18.69
CA ALA A 159 6.10 9.12 -18.49
C ALA A 159 6.97 7.89 -18.77
N PHE A 160 6.57 6.72 -18.26
CA PHE A 160 7.31 5.48 -18.34
C PHE A 160 6.74 4.55 -19.42
N LYS A 161 6.87 5.04 -20.67
CA LYS A 161 6.37 4.40 -21.89
C LYS A 161 6.82 2.93 -21.96
N GLY A 162 5.88 2.00 -21.89
CA GLY A 162 6.11 0.55 -21.98
C GLY A 162 6.46 -0.17 -20.68
N THR A 163 7.16 0.46 -19.74
CA THR A 163 7.64 -0.23 -18.54
C THR A 163 6.60 -0.34 -17.43
N THR A 164 5.46 0.37 -17.53
CA THR A 164 4.45 0.43 -16.47
C THR A 164 3.06 -0.07 -16.90
N PHE A 165 2.55 0.36 -18.04
CA PHE A 165 1.19 -0.01 -18.50
C PHE A 165 1.05 -1.51 -18.77
N VAL A 166 1.93 -2.07 -19.61
CA VAL A 166 1.89 -3.49 -20.00
C VAL A 166 2.05 -4.42 -18.79
N PRO A 167 3.00 -4.20 -17.87
CA PRO A 167 3.05 -4.99 -16.63
C PRO A 167 1.82 -4.84 -15.76
N THR A 168 1.21 -3.64 -15.69
CA THR A 168 -0.03 -3.43 -14.91
C THR A 168 -1.16 -4.28 -15.47
N ILE A 169 -1.42 -4.23 -16.77
CA ILE A 169 -2.44 -5.07 -17.42
C ILE A 169 -2.10 -6.56 -17.27
N GLY A 170 -0.83 -6.93 -17.43
CA GLY A 170 -0.38 -8.31 -17.23
C GLY A 170 -0.66 -8.83 -15.82
N ILE A 171 -0.44 -8.01 -14.78
CA ILE A 171 -0.78 -8.36 -13.39
C ILE A 171 -2.29 -8.50 -13.22
N LEU A 172 -3.11 -7.60 -13.78
CA LEU A 172 -4.56 -7.67 -13.69
C LEU A 172 -5.11 -8.95 -14.36
N LEU A 173 -4.65 -9.25 -15.58
CA LEU A 173 -5.05 -10.46 -16.31
C LEU A 173 -4.58 -11.73 -15.60
N THR A 174 -3.36 -11.71 -15.06
CA THR A 174 -2.82 -12.82 -14.27
C THR A 174 -3.65 -13.03 -13.00
N GLY A 175 -4.03 -11.95 -12.31
CA GLY A 175 -4.90 -12.01 -11.14
C GLY A 175 -6.26 -12.62 -11.45
N LEU A 176 -6.90 -12.21 -12.55
CA LEU A 176 -8.16 -12.78 -13.02
C LEU A 176 -8.01 -14.28 -13.33
N LEU A 177 -6.96 -14.67 -14.05
CA LEU A 177 -6.66 -16.07 -14.39
C LEU A 177 -6.44 -16.89 -13.12
N CYS A 178 -5.59 -16.43 -12.22
CA CYS A 178 -5.30 -17.11 -10.96
C CYS A 178 -6.54 -17.23 -10.07
N GLY A 179 -7.44 -16.23 -10.07
CA GLY A 179 -8.75 -16.34 -9.44
C GLY A 179 -9.58 -17.49 -10.02
N GLN A 180 -9.64 -17.64 -11.34
CA GLN A 180 -10.35 -18.76 -11.96
C GLN A 180 -9.69 -20.11 -11.66
N LEU A 181 -8.35 -20.19 -11.71
CA LEU A 181 -7.62 -21.43 -11.41
C LEU A 181 -7.82 -21.87 -9.95
N LEU A 182 -7.86 -20.92 -9.02
CA LEU A 182 -8.01 -21.22 -7.59
C LEU A 182 -9.46 -21.59 -7.24
N TYR A 183 -10.44 -20.82 -7.72
CA TYR A 183 -11.83 -20.98 -7.28
C TYR A 183 -12.67 -21.90 -8.18
N ARG A 184 -12.44 -21.92 -9.50
CA ARG A 184 -13.17 -22.82 -10.42
C ARG A 184 -12.45 -24.13 -10.67
N VAL A 185 -11.16 -24.08 -10.97
CA VAL A 185 -10.36 -25.30 -11.27
C VAL A 185 -9.88 -25.99 -9.99
N LYS A 186 -9.99 -25.32 -8.83
CA LYS A 186 -9.58 -25.84 -7.51
C LYS A 186 -8.12 -26.32 -7.49
N MET A 187 -7.26 -25.64 -8.25
CA MET A 187 -5.82 -25.93 -8.25
C MET A 187 -5.19 -25.55 -6.91
N ASN A 188 -4.11 -26.25 -6.53
CA ASN A 188 -3.37 -25.92 -5.33
C ASN A 188 -2.74 -24.52 -5.43
N VAL A 189 -2.81 -23.75 -4.34
CA VAL A 189 -2.28 -22.39 -4.21
C VAL A 189 -0.84 -22.27 -4.69
N PHE A 190 0.01 -23.26 -4.40
CA PHE A 190 1.42 -23.25 -4.83
C PHE A 190 1.57 -23.27 -6.37
N ALA A 191 0.78 -24.09 -7.06
CA ALA A 191 0.81 -24.17 -8.52
C ALA A 191 0.28 -22.87 -9.15
N VAL A 192 -0.81 -22.34 -8.62
CA VAL A 192 -1.39 -21.06 -9.07
C VAL A 192 -0.41 -19.90 -8.85
N THR A 193 0.30 -19.90 -7.72
CA THR A 193 1.31 -18.88 -7.42
C THR A 193 2.50 -18.98 -8.39
N ALA A 194 2.98 -20.19 -8.69
CA ALA A 194 4.08 -20.39 -9.64
C ALA A 194 3.72 -19.91 -11.05
N ILE A 195 2.53 -20.26 -11.53
CA ILE A 195 2.00 -19.77 -12.81
C ILE A 195 1.86 -18.25 -12.79
N GLY A 196 1.29 -17.69 -11.72
CA GLY A 196 1.10 -16.26 -11.57
C GLY A 196 2.43 -15.49 -11.60
N LEU A 197 3.44 -15.98 -10.89
CA LEU A 197 4.78 -15.38 -10.88
C LEU A 197 5.45 -15.45 -12.25
N ALA A 198 5.32 -16.58 -12.96
CA ALA A 198 5.86 -16.71 -14.31
C ALA A 198 5.20 -15.72 -15.29
N LEU A 199 3.88 -15.56 -15.22
CA LEU A 199 3.13 -14.60 -16.05
C LEU A 199 3.44 -13.14 -15.71
N VAL A 200 3.63 -12.81 -14.43
CA VAL A 200 4.07 -11.47 -14.01
C VAL A 200 5.50 -11.19 -14.43
N GLY A 201 6.41 -12.17 -14.32
CA GLY A 201 7.77 -12.04 -14.85
C GLY A 201 7.76 -11.82 -16.37
N LEU A 202 6.91 -12.56 -17.09
CA LEU A 202 6.72 -12.37 -18.53
C LEU A 202 6.15 -10.98 -18.84
N SER A 203 5.15 -10.49 -18.10
CA SER A 203 4.59 -9.16 -18.35
C SER A 203 5.59 -8.04 -18.10
N LEU A 204 6.43 -8.16 -17.07
CA LEU A 204 7.54 -7.26 -16.79
C LEU A 204 8.58 -7.27 -17.91
N TYR A 205 8.89 -8.43 -18.47
CA TYR A 205 9.81 -8.57 -19.59
C TYR A 205 9.24 -8.00 -20.90
N LEU A 206 7.95 -8.22 -21.17
CA LEU A 206 7.27 -7.74 -22.38
C LEU A 206 7.05 -6.23 -22.39
N GLY A 207 6.96 -5.58 -21.23
CA GLY A 207 6.67 -4.15 -21.14
C GLY A 207 7.64 -3.27 -21.93
N PRO A 208 8.96 -3.35 -21.68
CA PRO A 208 9.96 -2.60 -22.44
C PRO A 208 9.99 -2.95 -23.94
N ILE A 209 9.63 -4.18 -24.31
CA ILE A 209 9.67 -4.67 -25.70
C ILE A 209 8.48 -4.13 -26.52
N PHE A 210 7.30 -4.03 -25.90
CA PHE A 210 6.08 -3.55 -26.54
C PHE A 210 5.58 -2.26 -25.86
N PRO A 211 6.28 -1.12 -26.05
CA PRO A 211 5.88 0.12 -25.43
C PRO A 211 4.59 0.66 -26.04
N VAL A 212 3.56 0.83 -25.21
CA VAL A 212 2.30 1.46 -25.61
C VAL A 212 2.44 2.97 -25.42
N VAL A 213 2.36 3.70 -26.53
CA VAL A 213 2.42 5.18 -26.54
C VAL A 213 1.18 5.71 -27.23
N LEU A 214 0.49 6.64 -26.56
CA LEU A 214 -0.67 7.31 -27.11
C LEU A 214 -0.23 8.50 -28.00
N PRO A 215 -0.84 8.69 -29.19
CA PRO A 215 -0.47 9.75 -30.13
C PRO A 215 -1.23 11.07 -29.90
N PHE A 216 -1.93 11.25 -28.79
CA PHE A 216 -2.84 12.39 -28.55
C PHE A 216 -2.17 13.63 -27.92
N GLY A 217 -0.84 13.67 -27.83
CA GLY A 217 -0.08 14.80 -27.29
C GLY A 217 -0.48 15.15 -25.85
N LEU A 218 -0.94 16.38 -25.61
CA LEU A 218 -1.38 16.86 -24.29
C LEU A 218 -2.56 16.07 -23.72
N TRP A 219 -3.39 15.46 -24.58
CA TRP A 219 -4.54 14.67 -24.17
C TRP A 219 -4.18 13.27 -23.68
N ASN A 220 -2.92 12.84 -23.81
CA ASN A 220 -2.49 11.51 -23.39
C ASN A 220 -2.82 11.21 -21.94
N ILE A 221 -2.60 12.17 -21.03
CA ILE A 221 -2.88 11.97 -19.59
C ILE A 221 -4.38 11.78 -19.35
N ALA A 222 -5.23 12.57 -20.02
CA ALA A 222 -6.68 12.45 -19.89
C ALA A 222 -7.20 11.11 -20.45
N VAL A 223 -6.66 10.66 -21.59
CA VAL A 223 -7.00 9.35 -22.17
C VAL A 223 -6.56 8.21 -21.25
N TRP A 224 -5.33 8.27 -20.70
CA TRP A 224 -4.87 7.30 -19.71
C TRP A 224 -5.72 7.28 -18.44
N ALA A 225 -6.13 8.46 -17.95
CA ALA A 225 -7.03 8.57 -16.82
C ALA A 225 -8.39 7.91 -17.11
N GLY A 226 -8.94 8.12 -18.31
CA GLY A 226 -10.17 7.45 -18.76
C GLY A 226 -10.03 5.91 -18.80
N ILE A 227 -8.91 5.40 -19.31
CA ILE A 227 -8.60 3.96 -19.29
C ILE A 227 -8.50 3.44 -17.84
N CYS A 228 -7.84 4.19 -16.95
CA CYS A 228 -7.71 3.83 -15.55
C CYS A 228 -9.08 3.78 -14.85
N VAL A 229 -9.96 4.76 -15.09
CA VAL A 229 -11.34 4.78 -14.58
C VAL A 229 -12.11 3.55 -15.04
N LEU A 230 -12.00 3.18 -16.32
CA LEU A 230 -12.66 1.98 -16.82
C LEU A 230 -12.17 0.72 -16.11
N ILE A 231 -10.86 0.59 -15.91
CA ILE A 231 -10.26 -0.54 -15.18
C ILE A 231 -10.78 -0.58 -13.73
N LEU A 232 -10.83 0.57 -13.04
CA LEU A 232 -11.32 0.66 -11.67
C LEU A 232 -12.81 0.36 -11.56
N TYR A 233 -13.61 0.77 -12.54
CA TYR A 233 -15.02 0.42 -12.64
C TYR A 233 -15.22 -1.09 -12.82
N LEU A 234 -14.47 -1.73 -13.71
CA LEU A 234 -14.51 -3.19 -13.87
C LEU A 234 -14.07 -3.88 -12.57
N ALA A 235 -13.04 -3.36 -11.90
CA ALA A 235 -12.57 -3.89 -10.63
C ALA A 235 -13.63 -3.82 -9.52
N SER A 236 -14.42 -2.74 -9.46
CA SER A 236 -15.44 -2.57 -8.41
C SER A 236 -16.71 -3.40 -8.64
N VAL A 237 -16.96 -3.83 -9.88
CA VAL A 237 -18.11 -4.67 -10.24
C VAL A 237 -17.80 -6.17 -10.10
N LEU A 238 -16.56 -6.57 -10.31
CA LEU A 238 -16.15 -7.97 -10.23
C LEU A 238 -16.07 -8.45 -8.76
N PRO A 239 -16.46 -9.71 -8.46
CA PRO A 239 -16.35 -10.24 -7.11
C PRO A 239 -14.92 -10.25 -6.57
N THR A 240 -14.73 -9.81 -5.33
CA THR A 240 -13.41 -9.71 -4.67
C THR A 240 -12.60 -11.01 -4.70
N PRO A 241 -13.15 -12.21 -4.40
CA PRO A 241 -12.36 -13.44 -4.38
C PRO A 241 -11.84 -13.83 -5.77
N THR A 242 -12.56 -13.49 -6.83
CA THR A 242 -12.19 -13.91 -8.19
C THR A 242 -11.26 -12.93 -8.89
N PHE A 243 -11.21 -11.67 -8.45
CA PHE A 243 -10.42 -10.64 -9.10
C PHE A 243 -9.47 -9.91 -8.15
N ILE A 244 -9.98 -9.08 -7.24
CA ILE A 244 -9.15 -8.17 -6.44
C ILE A 244 -8.18 -8.94 -5.52
N GLN A 245 -8.68 -9.97 -4.82
CA GLN A 245 -7.87 -10.76 -3.90
C GLN A 245 -6.69 -11.48 -4.59
N PRO A 246 -6.89 -12.29 -5.64
CA PRO A 246 -5.78 -12.96 -6.32
C PRO A 246 -4.84 -11.97 -7.02
N THR A 247 -5.38 -10.87 -7.57
CA THR A 247 -4.56 -9.80 -8.16
C THR A 247 -3.62 -9.18 -7.13
N ASN A 248 -4.14 -8.77 -5.98
CA ASN A 248 -3.34 -8.16 -4.91
C ASN A 248 -2.31 -9.15 -4.34
N TYR A 249 -2.69 -10.41 -4.16
CA TYR A 249 -1.79 -11.47 -3.70
C TYR A 249 -0.62 -11.72 -4.67
N ILE A 250 -0.85 -11.67 -5.99
CA ILE A 250 0.23 -11.89 -6.96
C ILE A 250 1.08 -10.62 -7.09
N ALA A 251 0.46 -9.44 -7.09
CA ALA A 251 1.14 -8.15 -7.13
C ALA A 251 2.01 -7.91 -5.89
N PHE A 252 1.73 -8.57 -4.77
CA PHE A 252 2.53 -8.54 -3.56
C PHE A 252 3.97 -9.01 -3.81
N TYR A 253 4.18 -10.11 -4.55
CA TYR A 253 5.50 -10.70 -4.73
C TYR A 253 6.55 -9.79 -5.39
N PRO A 254 6.31 -9.18 -6.57
CA PRO A 254 7.29 -8.29 -7.19
C PRO A 254 7.55 -7.04 -6.33
N ALA A 255 6.51 -6.51 -5.67
CA ALA A 255 6.66 -5.36 -4.76
C ALA A 255 7.54 -5.72 -3.55
N PHE A 256 7.29 -6.87 -2.93
CA PHE A 256 8.06 -7.35 -1.80
C PHE A 256 9.51 -7.69 -2.17
N ALA A 257 9.71 -8.33 -3.34
CA ALA A 257 11.03 -8.60 -3.88
C ALA A 257 11.82 -7.29 -4.12
N ALA A 258 11.19 -6.27 -4.70
CA ALA A 258 11.81 -4.96 -4.89
C ALA A 258 12.23 -4.32 -3.57
N ILE A 259 11.37 -4.35 -2.55
CA ILE A 259 11.69 -3.81 -1.21
C ILE A 259 12.86 -4.56 -0.57
N ILE A 260 12.88 -5.89 -0.65
CA ILE A 260 14.00 -6.70 -0.14
C ILE A 260 15.30 -6.33 -0.85
N LEU A 261 15.28 -6.21 -2.17
CA LEU A 261 16.47 -5.84 -2.94
C LEU A 261 16.99 -4.45 -2.57
N ILE A 262 16.09 -3.48 -2.37
CA ILE A 262 16.45 -2.13 -1.90
C ILE A 262 17.07 -2.19 -0.50
N LEU A 263 16.48 -2.96 0.42
CA LEU A 263 17.01 -3.15 1.78
C LEU A 263 18.39 -3.82 1.78
N ILE A 264 18.57 -4.88 0.97
CA ILE A 264 19.88 -5.54 0.82
C ILE A 264 20.90 -4.56 0.25
N GLY A 265 20.54 -3.78 -0.79
CA GLY A 265 21.43 -2.75 -1.35
C GLY A 265 21.82 -1.68 -0.34
N ALA A 266 20.88 -1.24 0.49
CA ALA A 266 21.13 -0.27 1.56
C ALA A 266 21.98 -0.84 2.71
N LEU A 267 21.84 -2.13 3.01
CA LEU A 267 22.65 -2.82 4.02
C LEU A 267 24.05 -3.20 3.50
N ALA A 268 24.17 -3.45 2.20
CA ALA A 268 25.44 -3.77 1.55
C ALA A 268 26.31 -2.54 1.29
N THR A 269 25.77 -1.32 1.45
CA THR A 269 26.47 -0.07 1.14
C THR A 269 27.86 0.04 1.81
N PRO A 270 28.08 -0.30 3.10
CA PRO A 270 29.41 -0.25 3.71
C PRO A 270 30.45 -1.14 3.04
N PHE A 271 30.01 -2.20 2.36
CA PHE A 271 30.88 -3.19 1.70
C PHE A 271 31.10 -2.89 0.21
N THR A 272 30.35 -1.95 -0.39
CA THR A 272 30.40 -1.64 -1.82
C THR A 272 30.96 -0.25 -2.15
N ILE A 273 31.17 0.63 -1.16
CA ILE A 273 31.65 2.03 -1.33
C ILE A 273 33.07 2.13 -1.94
N GLY A 274 33.85 1.05 -2.02
CA GLY A 274 35.17 1.05 -2.64
C GLY A 274 35.20 1.08 -4.19
N ALA A 275 34.05 1.02 -4.87
CA ALA A 275 34.01 0.69 -6.31
C ALA A 275 33.73 1.84 -7.29
N SER A 276 33.29 3.04 -6.87
CA SER A 276 33.11 4.28 -7.68
C SER A 276 32.37 5.32 -6.83
N PRO A 277 32.36 6.64 -7.17
CA PRO A 277 32.23 7.70 -6.17
C PRO A 277 30.94 7.52 -5.36
N PRO A 278 30.92 7.95 -4.09
CA PRO A 278 29.69 7.96 -3.33
C PRO A 278 28.67 8.64 -4.24
N VAL A 279 27.55 7.95 -4.52
CA VAL A 279 26.32 8.68 -4.85
C VAL A 279 26.04 9.43 -3.56
N GLY A 280 26.75 10.54 -3.41
CA GLY A 280 26.54 11.52 -2.38
C GLY A 280 25.20 12.07 -2.77
N ILE A 281 24.16 11.40 -2.29
CA ILE A 281 22.91 12.09 -2.05
C ILE A 281 23.36 13.17 -1.07
N GLN A 282 23.66 14.36 -1.59
CA GLN A 282 23.76 15.56 -0.79
C GLN A 282 22.36 15.71 -0.24
N LEU A 283 22.19 15.05 0.91
CA LEU A 283 20.98 14.98 1.66
C LEU A 283 20.89 16.33 2.36
N ASP A 284 20.54 17.34 1.57
CA ASP A 284 20.38 18.69 2.06
C ASP A 284 19.40 18.59 3.21
N MET A 285 19.84 19.04 4.39
CA MET A 285 19.06 18.88 5.62
C MET A 285 17.71 19.63 5.52
N GLY A 286 17.57 20.46 4.49
CA GLY A 286 16.44 21.32 4.25
C GLY A 286 16.34 22.38 5.35
N PRO A 287 15.48 23.39 5.20
CA PRO A 287 15.34 24.45 6.19
C PRO A 287 14.62 23.96 7.47
N PHE A 288 14.26 22.67 7.56
CA PHE A 288 13.43 22.01 8.59
C PHE A 288 12.04 22.62 8.85
N LEU A 289 11.79 23.87 8.45
CA LEU A 289 10.61 24.66 8.79
C LEU A 289 9.85 25.14 7.55
N THR A 290 10.56 25.44 6.46
CA THR A 290 9.98 25.97 5.22
C THR A 290 10.58 25.28 4.00
N ASP A 291 9.77 25.04 2.98
CA ASP A 291 10.27 24.62 1.65
C ASP A 291 11.22 25.69 1.08
N PRO A 292 12.49 25.37 0.73
CA PRO A 292 13.41 26.35 0.12
C PRO A 292 12.89 26.95 -1.18
N GLN A 293 11.99 26.25 -1.89
CA GLN A 293 11.40 26.71 -3.15
C GLN A 293 10.09 27.51 -2.96
N GLY A 294 9.53 27.52 -1.75
CA GLY A 294 8.30 28.24 -1.41
C GLY A 294 7.03 27.75 -2.13
N ILE A 295 7.07 26.58 -2.76
CA ILE A 295 5.97 26.04 -3.57
C ILE A 295 4.93 25.36 -2.66
N LEU A 296 5.39 24.63 -1.65
CA LEU A 296 4.51 23.87 -0.77
C LEU A 296 4.06 24.72 0.43
N GLY A 297 4.96 25.49 1.05
CA GLY A 297 4.67 26.29 2.24
C GLY A 297 5.36 25.76 3.51
N PRO A 298 4.82 25.97 4.72
CA PRO A 298 5.42 25.50 5.97
C PRO A 298 5.35 23.98 6.14
N ILE A 299 6.31 23.40 6.87
CA ILE A 299 6.37 21.96 7.18
C ILE A 299 5.09 21.46 7.86
N TRP A 300 4.50 22.28 8.72
CA TRP A 300 3.21 22.03 9.35
C TRP A 300 2.10 22.81 8.60
N PRO A 301 1.02 22.16 8.13
CA PRO A 301 0.66 20.75 8.29
C PRO A 301 1.12 19.85 7.13
N ILE A 302 1.87 20.38 6.15
CA ILE A 302 2.00 19.76 4.81
C ILE A 302 2.76 18.44 4.85
N LEU A 303 3.86 18.34 5.58
CA LEU A 303 4.62 17.09 5.69
C LEU A 303 3.76 15.95 6.26
N PHE A 304 2.93 16.30 7.25
CA PHE A 304 2.05 15.37 7.95
C PHE A 304 0.95 14.82 7.03
N VAL A 305 0.44 15.66 6.13
CA VAL A 305 -0.56 15.27 5.12
C VAL A 305 0.09 14.56 3.94
N ALA A 306 1.25 15.02 3.46
CA ALA A 306 1.94 14.45 2.31
C ALA A 306 2.36 13.00 2.56
N ILE A 307 2.85 12.68 3.76
CA ILE A 307 3.25 11.32 4.15
C ILE A 307 2.15 10.60 4.95
N ALA A 308 0.88 11.00 4.84
CA ALA A 308 -0.21 10.40 5.60
C ALA A 308 -0.41 8.91 5.28
N CYS A 309 -0.36 8.52 4.00
CA CYS A 309 -0.56 7.13 3.57
C CYS A 309 0.51 6.16 4.08
N GLY A 310 1.69 6.65 4.45
CA GLY A 310 2.76 5.85 5.05
C GLY A 310 2.83 5.93 6.58
N ALA A 311 2.36 7.04 7.18
CA ALA A 311 2.53 7.32 8.61
C ALA A 311 1.24 7.13 9.44
N ILE A 312 0.05 7.41 8.90
CA ILE A 312 -1.24 7.43 9.65
C ILE A 312 -2.30 6.49 9.04
N SER A 313 -1.92 5.70 8.05
CA SER A 313 -2.84 4.86 7.29
C SER A 313 -3.49 3.75 8.14
N GLY A 314 -4.83 3.78 8.32
CA GLY A 314 -5.47 2.99 9.38
C GLY A 314 -6.81 2.29 9.07
N TRP A 315 -7.28 2.30 7.81
CA TRP A 315 -8.54 1.63 7.41
C TRP A 315 -8.34 0.56 6.32
N HIS A 316 -7.10 0.14 6.08
CA HIS A 316 -6.79 -0.77 4.98
C HIS A 316 -7.12 -2.21 5.34
N SER A 317 -7.00 -2.56 6.63
CA SER A 317 -7.40 -3.86 7.16
C SER A 317 -8.91 -4.16 7.14
N LEU A 318 -9.73 -3.18 6.73
CA LEU A 318 -11.18 -3.33 6.61
C LEU A 318 -11.63 -3.70 5.20
N VAL A 319 -10.71 -3.64 4.24
CA VAL A 319 -10.90 -4.02 2.84
C VAL A 319 -10.56 -5.49 2.67
#